data_AF-A0A2V4TTD7-F1
#
_entry.id   AF-A0A2V4TTD7-F1
#
_cell.length_a   1.000
_cell.length_b   1.000
_cell.length_c   1.000
_cell.angle_alpha   90.00
_cell.angle_beta   90.00
_cell.angle_gamma   90.00
#
_symmetry.space_group_name_H-M   'P 1'
#
loop_
_entity.id
_entity.type
_entity.pdbx_description
1 polymer ?
#
loop_
_entity_poly.entity_id
_entity_poly.type
_entity_poly.pdbx_seq_one_letter_code
_entity_poly.pdbx_strand_id
1 'polypeptide(L)'
;MLHQIERALRSRLRYRYVQPRVVREPDGYRVESPCCSRNVEPRGGVIDIAWLARDMNDMWRLHARDHVAGRWVEQCASLDLPMLLDLLCVDAARVFWP
;
A
#
# COMPACT_ATOMS: atom_id res chain seq x y z
N MET A 1 8.13 -2.19 13.47
CA MET A 1 7.03 -2.29 12.48
C MET A 1 7.33 -1.56 11.18
N LEU A 2 7.61 -0.25 11.18
CA LEU A 2 7.93 0.49 9.95
C LEU A 2 9.02 -0.19 9.08
N HIS A 3 10.16 -0.53 9.68
CA HIS A 3 11.26 -1.23 8.99
C HIS A 3 10.87 -2.62 8.43
N GLN A 4 9.89 -3.30 9.02
CA GLN A 4 9.41 -4.59 8.53
C GLN A 4 8.58 -4.42 7.26
N ILE A 5 7.70 -3.41 7.24
CA ILE A 5 6.87 -3.05 6.08
C ILE A 5 7.79 -2.60 4.93
N GLU A 6 8.73 -1.70 5.21
CA GLU A 6 9.70 -1.25 4.21
C GLU A 6 10.56 -2.38 3.67
N ARG A 7 10.98 -3.33 4.53
CA ARG A 7 11.77 -4.48 4.10
C ARG A 7 10.96 -5.46 3.25
N ALA A 8 9.72 -5.75 3.64
CA ALA A 8 8.81 -6.58 2.84
C ALA A 8 8.59 -5.95 1.46
N LEU A 9 8.32 -4.64 1.44
CA LEU A 9 8.18 -3.88 0.20
C LEU A 9 9.43 -3.98 -0.68
N ARG A 10 10.66 -3.98 -0.13
CA ARG A 10 11.88 -4.16 -0.92
C ARG A 10 12.00 -5.54 -1.57
N SER A 11 11.40 -6.57 -0.97
CA SER A 11 11.40 -7.93 -1.50
C SER A 11 10.39 -8.16 -2.63
N ARG A 12 9.63 -7.14 -3.04
CA ARG A 12 8.63 -7.25 -4.10
C ARG A 12 9.24 -7.67 -5.45
N LEU A 13 8.48 -8.48 -6.17
CA LEU A 13 8.87 -8.97 -7.49
C LEU A 13 8.46 -7.99 -8.61
N ARG A 14 7.43 -7.17 -8.37
CA ARG A 14 6.88 -6.18 -9.33
C ARG A 14 7.29 -4.76 -8.96
N TYR A 15 7.28 -3.84 -9.92
CA TYR A 15 7.60 -2.42 -9.70
C TYR A 15 8.97 -2.18 -9.02
N ARG A 16 9.99 -2.97 -9.40
CA ARG A 16 11.35 -2.93 -8.81
C ARG A 16 12.03 -1.58 -8.89
N TYR A 17 11.73 -0.81 -9.93
CA TYR A 17 12.35 0.50 -10.17
C TYR A 17 11.69 1.64 -9.41
N VAL A 18 10.51 1.41 -8.84
CA VAL A 18 9.76 2.40 -8.07
C VAL A 18 10.07 2.15 -6.61
N GLN A 19 10.41 3.19 -5.83
CA GLN A 19 10.66 3.07 -4.40
C GLN A 19 9.47 3.67 -3.62
N PRO A 20 8.52 2.84 -3.16
CA PRO A 20 7.47 3.30 -2.29
C PRO A 20 8.03 3.58 -0.91
N ARG A 21 7.43 4.58 -0.29
CA ARG A 21 7.72 5.06 1.05
C ARG A 21 6.59 4.65 1.97
N VAL A 22 6.94 4.25 3.19
CA VAL A 22 5.95 4.01 4.23
C VAL A 22 5.92 5.23 5.14
N VAL A 23 4.75 5.86 5.25
CA VAL A 23 4.47 6.98 6.13
C VAL A 23 3.73 6.43 7.35
N ARG A 24 4.21 6.77 8.55
CA ARG A 24 3.55 6.40 9.79
C ARG A 24 2.42 7.39 10.06
N GLU A 25 1.20 6.89 10.21
CA GLU A 25 0.00 7.64 10.57
C GLU A 25 -0.41 7.30 12.01
N PRO A 26 -1.26 8.12 12.66
CA PRO A 26 -1.76 7.82 14.02
C PRO A 26 -2.46 6.46 14.09
N ASP A 27 -3.23 6.13 13.05
CA ASP A 27 -4.08 4.93 12.98
C ASP A 27 -3.42 3.77 12.22
N GLY A 28 -2.13 3.89 11.86
CA GLY A 28 -1.40 2.82 11.18
C GLY A 28 -0.25 3.27 10.27
N TYR A 29 -0.17 2.70 9.08
CA TYR A 29 0.91 2.93 8.12
C TYR A 29 0.36 3.11 6.70
N ARG A 30 0.62 4.27 6.10
CA ARG A 30 0.29 4.57 4.72
C ARG A 30 1.47 4.25 3.83
N VAL A 31 1.23 3.66 2.67
CA VAL A 31 2.24 3.33 1.69
C VAL A 31 1.99 4.20 0.47
N GLU A 32 2.99 5.00 0.17
CA GLU A 32 3.01 5.96 -0.93
C GLU A 32 4.01 5.47 -1.97
N SER A 33 3.69 5.59 -3.25
CA SER A 33 4.57 5.16 -4.33
C SER A 33 4.69 6.23 -5.40
N PRO A 34 5.89 6.49 -5.92
CA PRO A 34 6.03 7.25 -7.16
C PRO A 34 5.23 6.57 -8.27
N CYS A 35 4.40 7.34 -8.96
CA CYS A 35 3.66 6.91 -10.13
C CYS A 35 4.08 7.76 -11.32
N CYS A 36 4.63 7.10 -12.33
CA CYS A 36 4.97 7.72 -13.62
C CYS A 36 3.85 7.53 -14.65
N SER A 37 2.76 6.84 -14.29
CA SER A 37 1.62 6.64 -15.17
C SER A 37 0.84 7.93 -15.29
N ARG A 38 0.91 8.57 -16.47
CA ARG A 38 0.17 9.79 -16.78
C ARG A 38 -1.35 9.62 -16.74
N ASN A 39 -1.84 8.37 -16.81
CA ASN A 39 -3.25 8.06 -16.66
C ASN A 39 -3.73 8.22 -15.20
N VAL A 40 -2.82 8.09 -14.23
CA VAL A 40 -3.14 8.13 -12.81
C VAL A 40 -2.73 9.46 -12.21
N GLU A 41 -1.49 9.90 -12.47
CA GLU A 41 -0.99 11.21 -12.06
C GLU A 41 -0.36 11.92 -13.27
N PRO A 42 -1.08 12.89 -13.88
CA PRO A 42 -0.64 13.58 -15.09
C PRO A 42 0.72 14.26 -14.94
N ARG A 43 1.07 14.68 -13.72
CA ARG A 43 2.33 15.39 -13.44
C ARG A 43 3.50 14.46 -13.12
N GLY A 44 3.24 13.17 -12.93
CA GLY A 44 4.22 12.25 -12.35
C GLY A 44 4.50 12.64 -10.90
N GLY A 45 3.94 11.88 -9.96
CA GLY A 45 3.93 12.26 -8.56
C GLY A 45 3.95 11.06 -7.64
N VAL A 46 3.97 11.31 -6.35
CA VAL A 46 3.78 10.27 -5.35
C VAL A 46 2.29 10.11 -5.13
N ILE A 47 1.81 8.88 -5.29
CA ILE A 47 0.40 8.54 -5.06
C ILE A 47 0.31 7.59 -3.87
N ASP A 48 -0.76 7.73 -3.11
CA ASP A 48 -1.14 6.76 -2.10
C ASP A 48 -1.55 5.45 -2.76
N ILE A 49 -0.91 4.33 -2.42
CA ILE A 49 -1.25 3.03 -3.04
C ILE A 49 -1.95 2.09 -2.07
N ALA A 50 -1.54 2.11 -0.79
CA ALA A 50 -2.06 1.22 0.23
C ALA A 50 -2.08 1.91 1.59
N TRP A 51 -3.03 1.53 2.43
CA TRP A 51 -3.12 1.99 3.81
C TRP A 51 -3.40 0.80 4.72
N LEU A 52 -2.48 0.55 5.63
CA LEU A 52 -2.59 -0.42 6.70
C LEU A 52 -3.09 0.29 7.95
N ALA A 53 -4.38 0.18 8.23
CA ALA A 53 -4.99 0.73 9.44
C ALA A 53 -5.12 -0.36 10.50
N ARG A 54 -4.91 -0.01 11.77
CA ARG A 54 -5.16 -0.92 12.89
C ARG A 54 -6.45 -0.48 13.60
N ASP A 55 -7.40 -1.39 13.66
CA ASP A 55 -8.69 -1.17 14.30
C ASP A 55 -8.57 -1.27 15.84
N MET A 56 -9.62 -0.84 16.55
CA MET A 56 -9.71 -0.93 18.02
C MET A 56 -9.61 -2.35 18.55
N ASN A 57 -9.93 -3.35 17.71
CA ASN A 57 -9.82 -4.78 18.02
C ASN A 57 -8.41 -5.35 17.72
N ASP A 58 -7.39 -4.51 17.60
CA ASP A 58 -6.01 -4.88 17.21
C ASP A 58 -5.87 -5.53 15.82
N MET A 59 -6.95 -5.58 15.03
CA MET A 59 -7.02 -6.15 13.69
C MET A 59 -6.45 -5.20 12.65
N TRP A 60 -5.59 -5.72 11.77
CA TRP A 60 -5.06 -4.95 10.64
C TRP A 60 -6.02 -5.00 9.46
N ARG A 61 -6.28 -3.84 8.86
CA ARG A 61 -7.06 -3.69 7.63
C ARG A 61 -6.17 -3.09 6.57
N LEU A 62 -6.09 -3.75 5.42
CA LEU A 62 -5.38 -3.30 4.24
C LEU A 62 -6.40 -2.67 3.29
N HIS A 63 -6.24 -1.39 3.05
CA HIS A 63 -7.02 -0.62 2.09
C HIS A 63 -6.15 -0.29 0.87
N ALA A 64 -6.75 -0.35 -0.30
CA ALA A 64 -6.17 0.17 -1.54
C ALA A 64 -6.77 1.53 -1.88
N ARG A 65 -5.99 2.39 -2.53
CA ARG A 65 -6.49 3.68 -3.02
C ARG A 65 -7.19 3.47 -4.37
N ASP A 66 -8.47 3.78 -4.43
CA ASP A 66 -9.17 3.93 -5.70
C ASP A 66 -8.85 5.33 -6.26
N HIS A 67 -7.95 5.39 -7.22
CA HIS A 67 -7.52 6.64 -7.85
C HIS A 67 -8.58 7.25 -8.76
N VAL A 68 -9.55 6.47 -9.22
CA VAL A 68 -10.65 6.95 -10.06
C VAL A 68 -11.69 7.67 -9.19
N ALA A 69 -12.07 7.05 -8.07
CA ALA A 69 -13.06 7.60 -7.14
C ALA A 69 -12.46 8.45 -6.00
N GLY A 70 -11.13 8.47 -5.86
CA GLY A 70 -10.43 9.23 -4.80
C GLY A 70 -10.73 8.75 -3.38
N ARG A 71 -10.99 7.45 -3.19
CA ARG A 71 -11.40 6.86 -1.91
C ARG A 71 -10.53 5.67 -1.51
N TRP A 72 -10.56 5.32 -0.24
CA TRP A 72 -9.93 4.09 0.26
C TRP A 72 -10.93 2.94 0.21
N VAL A 73 -10.52 1.81 -0.34
CA VAL A 73 -11.34 0.60 -0.47
C VAL A 73 -10.65 -0.52 0.30
N GLU A 74 -11.33 -1.06 1.31
CA GLU A 74 -10.84 -2.24 2.05
C GLU A 74 -10.67 -3.43 1.11
N GLN A 75 -9.50 -4.05 1.15
CA GLN A 75 -9.17 -5.25 0.36
C GLN A 75 -9.12 -6.50 1.23
N CYS A 76 -8.54 -6.39 2.43
CA CYS A 76 -8.38 -7.52 3.32
C CYS A 76 -8.25 -7.04 4.77
N ALA A 77 -8.74 -7.85 5.72
CA ALA A 77 -8.52 -7.65 7.14
C ALA A 77 -7.96 -8.94 7.74
N SER A 78 -6.92 -8.82 8.56
CA SER A 78 -6.30 -9.96 9.23
C SER A 78 -5.58 -9.52 10.51
N LEU A 79 -5.39 -10.43 11.45
CA LEU A 79 -4.48 -10.23 12.58
C LEU A 79 -3.01 -10.36 12.15
N ASP A 80 -2.75 -11.08 11.05
CA ASP A 80 -1.41 -11.36 10.54
C ASP A 80 -0.94 -10.28 9.56
N LEU A 81 -0.22 -9.29 10.09
CA LEU A 81 0.42 -8.26 9.28
C LEU A 81 1.33 -8.83 8.15
N PRO A 82 2.16 -9.87 8.37
CA PRO A 82 2.99 -10.43 7.30
C PRO A 82 2.18 -10.94 6.11
N MET A 83 1.00 -11.52 6.34
CA MET A 83 0.11 -11.98 5.27
C MET A 83 -0.40 -10.79 4.43
N LEU A 84 -0.80 -9.69 5.08
CA LEU A 84 -1.23 -8.48 4.38
C LEU A 84 -0.08 -7.86 3.57
N LEU A 85 1.14 -7.89 4.13
CA LEU A 85 2.34 -7.42 3.42
C LEU A 85 2.67 -8.28 2.21
N ASP A 86 2.52 -9.60 2.31
CA ASP A 86 2.73 -10.50 1.17
C ASP A 86 1.71 -10.20 0.05
N LEU A 87 0.44 -10.02 0.41
CA LEU A 87 -0.63 -9.66 -0.53
C LEU A 87 -0.33 -8.33 -1.25
N LEU A 88 0.16 -7.34 -0.49
CA LEU A 88 0.64 -6.06 -1.05
C LEU A 88 1.88 -6.24 -1.94
N CYS A 89 2.86 -7.07 -1.54
CA CYS A 89 4.12 -7.21 -2.27
C CYS A 89 3.98 -8.03 -3.56
N VAL A 90 3.11 -9.03 -3.55
CA VAL A 90 2.80 -9.87 -4.72
C VAL A 90 1.91 -9.09 -5.69
N ASP A 91 0.90 -8.38 -5.16
CA ASP A 91 -0.12 -7.64 -5.92
C ASP A 91 -0.57 -8.38 -7.20
N ALA A 92 -0.99 -9.63 -7.03
CA ALA A 92 -1.37 -10.50 -8.15
C ALA A 92 -2.53 -9.89 -8.94
N ALA A 93 -3.48 -9.27 -8.23
CA ALA A 93 -4.68 -8.67 -8.79
C ALA A 93 -4.48 -7.24 -9.35
N ARG A 94 -3.28 -6.64 -9.21
CA ARG A 94 -2.97 -5.26 -9.66
C ARG A 94 -3.93 -4.22 -9.05
N VAL A 95 -4.15 -4.33 -7.75
CA VAL A 95 -5.09 -3.47 -7.03
C VAL A 95 -4.40 -2.24 -6.45
N PHE A 96 -3.12 -2.36 -6.08
CA PHE A 96 -2.41 -1.29 -5.38
C PHE A 96 -1.59 -0.39 -6.32
N TRP A 97 -1.01 -0.95 -7.39
CA TRP A 97 -0.27 -0.18 -8.39
C TRP A 97 -1.03 -0.12 -9.73
N PRO A 98 -1.72 1.00 -10.01
CA PRO A 98 -2.41 1.24 -11.28
C PRO A 98 -1.47 1.53 -12.47
#